data_AF-A0A126RFT7-F1
#
_entry.id   AF-A0A126RFT7-F1
#
_cell.length_a   1.000
_cell.length_b   1.000
_cell.length_c   1.000
_cell.angle_alpha   90.00
_cell.angle_beta   90.00
_cell.angle_gamma   90.00
#
_symmetry.space_group_name_H-M   'P 1'
#
loop_
_entity.id
_entity.type
_entity.pdbx_description
1 polymer ?
#
loop_
_entity_poly.entity_id
_entity_poly.type
_entity_poly.pdbx_seq_one_letter_code
_entity_poly.pdbx_strand_id
1 'polypeptide(L)'
;MVAGSALGIVGFGDIGRELTSRALAFGMTVSVLRKSTDPLPDGVHRAADLEELLATCDHVVLAAPATEQTRHMINAETLAKAKPGLHLINVARGSLIDNKALLRALDAGKVGHATLDVTDPEPLPKEHRFYTHPRVRLSPHTAAASIDMMNKLAKQFVENVKRFSCGEAPNGLALD
;
A
#
# COMPACT_ATOMS: atom_id res chain seq x y z
N MET A 1 13.89 -10.56 12.23
CA MET A 1 14.70 -10.02 11.12
C MET A 1 13.92 -10.24 9.83
N VAL A 2 13.98 -9.34 8.85
CA VAL A 2 13.21 -9.44 7.58
C VAL A 2 13.99 -10.06 6.42
N ALA A 3 15.32 -10.17 6.54
CA ALA A 3 16.15 -10.82 5.53
C ALA A 3 15.63 -12.25 5.24
N GLY A 4 15.51 -12.59 3.96
CA GLY A 4 14.98 -13.88 3.49
C GLY A 4 13.45 -13.97 3.42
N SER A 5 12.70 -12.94 3.84
CA SER A 5 11.24 -12.89 3.66
C SER A 5 10.84 -12.32 2.29
N ALA A 6 9.63 -12.66 1.86
CA ALA A 6 9.04 -12.21 0.60
C ALA A 6 8.09 -11.01 0.81
N LEU A 7 8.34 -9.92 0.08
CA LEU A 7 7.53 -8.71 0.05
C LEU A 7 6.75 -8.59 -1.27
N GLY A 8 5.43 -8.61 -1.17
CA GLY A 8 4.52 -8.23 -2.25
C GLY A 8 4.17 -6.76 -2.19
N ILE A 9 4.17 -6.08 -3.33
CA ILE A 9 3.80 -4.66 -3.45
C ILE A 9 2.72 -4.51 -4.50
N VAL A 10 1.56 -4.00 -4.09
CA VAL A 10 0.45 -3.67 -5.00
C VAL A 10 0.52 -2.19 -5.33
N GLY A 11 0.91 -1.86 -6.57
CA GLY A 11 1.16 -0.50 -7.02
C GLY A 11 2.65 -0.13 -7.04
N PHE A 12 3.14 0.32 -8.19
CA PHE A 12 4.57 0.60 -8.42
C PHE A 12 4.82 2.03 -8.92
N GLY A 13 4.17 2.99 -8.26
CA GLY A 13 4.49 4.42 -8.35
C GLY A 13 5.68 4.77 -7.43
N ASP A 14 5.76 6.03 -7.00
CA ASP A 14 6.86 6.52 -6.16
C ASP A 14 7.02 5.72 -4.87
N ILE A 15 5.91 5.46 -4.16
CA ILE A 15 5.91 4.67 -2.91
C ILE A 15 6.44 3.24 -3.16
N GLY A 16 5.90 2.56 -4.17
CA GLY A 16 6.29 1.18 -4.47
C GLY A 16 7.76 1.05 -4.86
N ARG A 17 8.28 1.98 -5.67
CA ARG A 17 9.70 2.01 -6.06
C ARG A 17 10.63 2.22 -4.86
N GLU A 18 10.27 3.15 -3.99
CA GLU A 18 11.05 3.50 -2.80
C GLU A 18 11.06 2.37 -1.75
N LEU A 19 9.94 1.65 -1.64
CA LEU A 19 9.82 0.42 -0.85
C LEU A 19 10.69 -0.70 -1.42
N THR A 20 10.65 -0.94 -2.73
CA THR A 20 11.46 -1.97 -3.39
C THR A 20 12.94 -1.75 -3.16
N SER A 21 13.44 -0.51 -3.32
CA SER A 21 14.86 -0.19 -3.08
C SER A 21 15.31 -0.58 -1.66
N ARG A 22 14.51 -0.23 -0.64
CA ARG A 22 14.79 -0.60 0.77
C ARG A 22 14.68 -2.10 1.02
N ALA A 23 13.64 -2.74 0.50
CA ALA A 23 13.40 -4.16 0.72
C ALA A 23 14.54 -5.03 0.16
N LEU A 24 15.01 -4.71 -1.04
CA LEU A 24 16.18 -5.38 -1.64
C LEU A 24 17.43 -5.16 -0.78
N ALA A 25 17.66 -3.93 -0.30
CA ALA A 25 18.79 -3.62 0.58
C ALA A 25 18.72 -4.35 1.93
N PHE A 26 17.51 -4.69 2.41
CA PHE A 26 17.30 -5.51 3.60
C PHE A 26 17.33 -7.03 3.33
N GLY A 27 17.65 -7.46 2.11
CA GLY A 27 17.76 -8.87 1.74
C GLY A 27 16.42 -9.60 1.61
N MET A 28 15.35 -8.88 1.27
CA MET A 28 14.03 -9.45 0.97
C MET A 28 13.94 -9.83 -0.51
N THR A 29 13.10 -10.81 -0.84
CA THR A 29 12.64 -11.02 -2.23
C THR A 29 11.44 -10.11 -2.48
N VAL A 30 11.36 -9.47 -3.65
CA VAL A 30 10.33 -8.48 -3.94
C VAL A 30 9.51 -8.88 -5.16
N SER A 31 8.19 -8.94 -4.99
CA SER A 31 7.22 -9.16 -6.07
C SER A 31 6.30 -7.95 -6.19
N VAL A 32 6.02 -7.51 -7.41
CA VAL A 32 5.25 -6.29 -7.70
C VAL A 32 4.07 -6.60 -8.60
N LEU A 33 2.88 -6.15 -8.20
CA LEU A 33 1.69 -6.11 -9.03
C LEU A 33 1.44 -4.67 -9.51
N ARG A 34 1.44 -4.46 -10.83
CA ARG A 34 1.13 -3.16 -11.46
C ARG A 34 0.53 -3.35 -12.86
N LYS A 35 -0.25 -2.37 -13.32
CA LYS A 35 -0.85 -2.36 -14.67
C LYS A 35 0.18 -2.17 -15.80
N SER A 36 1.17 -1.30 -15.61
CA SER A 36 2.18 -1.01 -16.64
C SER A 36 3.03 -2.26 -16.98
N THR A 37 3.31 -2.46 -18.26
CA THR A 37 4.17 -3.53 -18.79
C THR A 37 5.65 -3.16 -18.83
N ASP A 38 6.03 -1.97 -18.37
CA ASP A 38 7.43 -1.51 -18.39
C ASP A 38 8.36 -2.51 -17.68
N PRO A 39 9.67 -2.50 -17.97
CA PRO A 39 10.63 -3.29 -17.22
C PRO A 39 10.60 -2.96 -15.72
N LEU A 40 10.82 -3.98 -14.89
CA LEU A 40 11.07 -3.82 -13.45
C LEU A 40 12.59 -3.79 -13.22
N PRO A 41 13.05 -3.22 -12.09
CA PRO A 41 14.47 -3.31 -11.71
C PRO A 41 14.93 -4.76 -11.55
N ASP A 42 16.24 -4.97 -11.71
CA ASP A 42 16.85 -6.29 -11.49
C ASP A 42 16.55 -6.81 -10.07
N GLY A 43 16.29 -8.11 -9.96
CA GLY A 43 15.95 -8.76 -8.68
C GLY A 43 14.51 -8.55 -8.21
N VAL A 44 13.65 -7.91 -9.03
CA VAL A 44 12.23 -7.71 -8.71
C VAL A 44 11.36 -8.59 -9.63
N HIS A 45 10.48 -9.38 -9.02
CA HIS A 45 9.55 -10.24 -9.73
C HIS A 45 8.27 -9.48 -10.07
N ARG A 46 7.72 -9.71 -11.27
CA ARG A 46 6.38 -9.25 -11.63
C ARG A 46 5.38 -10.31 -11.20
N ALA A 47 4.45 -9.97 -10.33
CA ALA A 47 3.32 -10.84 -10.02
C ALA A 47 2.29 -10.79 -11.15
N ALA A 48 1.71 -11.94 -11.48
CA ALA A 48 0.64 -12.09 -12.46
C ALA A 48 -0.66 -11.45 -11.97
N ASP A 49 -0.99 -11.65 -10.69
CA ASP A 49 -2.19 -11.12 -10.06
C ASP A 49 -2.02 -10.90 -8.55
N LEU A 50 -3.11 -10.48 -7.89
CA LEU A 50 -3.14 -10.25 -6.45
C LEU A 50 -3.05 -11.56 -5.66
N GLU A 51 -3.59 -12.65 -6.19
CA GLU A 51 -3.66 -13.93 -5.51
C GLU A 51 -2.28 -14.54 -5.37
N GLU A 52 -1.45 -14.43 -6.42
CA GLU A 52 -0.05 -14.82 -6.39
C GLU A 52 0.69 -14.09 -5.25
N LEU A 53 0.54 -12.77 -5.15
CA LEU A 53 1.17 -12.00 -4.07
C LEU A 53 0.71 -12.48 -2.69
N LEU A 54 -0.61 -12.61 -2.50
CA LEU A 54 -1.17 -13.03 -1.22
C LEU A 54 -0.73 -14.45 -0.84
N ALA A 55 -0.63 -15.37 -1.80
CA ALA A 55 -0.29 -16.77 -1.56
C ALA A 55 1.21 -17.00 -1.29
N THR A 56 2.09 -16.17 -1.85
CA THR A 56 3.55 -16.41 -1.83
C THR A 56 4.31 -15.50 -0.88
N CYS A 57 3.82 -14.28 -0.61
CA CYS A 57 4.55 -13.29 0.18
C CYS A 57 4.26 -13.39 1.69
N ASP A 58 5.27 -13.07 2.50
CA ASP A 58 5.14 -12.94 3.96
C ASP A 58 4.50 -11.60 4.34
N HIS A 59 4.81 -10.58 3.55
CA HIS A 59 4.34 -9.21 3.72
C HIS A 59 3.72 -8.72 2.41
N VAL A 60 2.54 -8.11 2.45
CA VAL A 60 1.94 -7.47 1.27
C VAL A 60 1.60 -6.02 1.59
N VAL A 61 2.18 -5.08 0.85
CA VAL A 61 1.96 -3.64 0.99
C VAL A 61 1.05 -3.13 -0.13
N LEU A 62 -0.03 -2.48 0.25
CA LEU A 62 -0.91 -1.76 -0.66
C LEU A 62 -0.43 -0.31 -0.82
N ALA A 63 -0.04 0.03 -2.05
CA ALA A 63 0.43 1.34 -2.49
C ALA A 63 -0.24 1.78 -3.81
N ALA A 64 -1.39 1.18 -4.16
CA ALA A 64 -2.14 1.46 -5.38
C ALA A 64 -3.18 2.58 -5.16
N PRO A 65 -3.55 3.35 -6.21
CA PRO A 65 -4.61 4.34 -6.11
C PRO A 65 -5.97 3.68 -5.83
N ALA A 66 -6.87 4.40 -5.17
CA ALA A 66 -8.27 4.01 -5.06
C ALA A 66 -8.98 4.29 -6.39
N THR A 67 -9.50 3.24 -7.00
CA THR A 67 -10.34 3.26 -8.21
C THR A 67 -11.45 2.23 -8.03
N GLU A 68 -12.45 2.23 -8.92
CA GLU A 68 -13.48 1.18 -8.93
C GLU A 68 -12.87 -0.24 -8.99
N GLN A 69 -11.77 -0.42 -9.73
CA GLN A 69 -11.11 -1.73 -9.86
C GLN A 69 -10.30 -2.14 -8.61
N THR A 70 -9.89 -1.22 -7.76
CA THR A 70 -9.13 -1.53 -6.53
C THR A 70 -10.00 -1.51 -5.27
N ARG A 71 -11.26 -1.06 -5.37
CA ARG A 71 -12.22 -1.05 -4.28
C ARG A 71 -12.46 -2.47 -3.76
N HIS A 72 -12.21 -2.69 -2.47
CA HIS A 72 -12.32 -3.99 -1.81
C HIS A 72 -11.58 -5.13 -2.53
N MET A 73 -10.47 -4.84 -3.21
CA MET A 73 -9.64 -5.89 -3.83
C MET A 73 -9.10 -6.87 -2.77
N ILE A 74 -8.91 -6.38 -1.53
CA ILE A 74 -8.72 -7.23 -0.36
C ILE A 74 -10.07 -7.51 0.28
N ASN A 75 -10.56 -8.73 0.11
CA ASN A 75 -11.87 -9.18 0.58
C ASN A 75 -11.79 -10.63 1.08
N ALA A 76 -12.93 -11.24 1.42
CA ALA A 76 -12.95 -12.58 1.99
C ALA A 76 -12.36 -13.65 1.04
N GLU A 77 -12.61 -13.53 -0.26
CA GLU A 77 -12.18 -14.48 -1.28
C GLU A 77 -10.67 -14.40 -1.50
N THR A 78 -10.13 -13.18 -1.63
CA THR A 78 -8.69 -12.98 -1.83
C THR A 78 -7.90 -13.31 -0.57
N LEU A 79 -8.40 -12.96 0.62
CA LEU A 79 -7.78 -13.34 1.90
C LEU A 79 -7.82 -14.85 2.18
N ALA A 80 -8.78 -15.59 1.65
CA ALA A 80 -8.80 -17.06 1.77
C ALA A 80 -7.59 -17.72 1.07
N LYS A 81 -7.04 -17.06 0.05
CA LYS A 81 -5.86 -17.51 -0.70
C LYS A 81 -4.53 -17.06 -0.09
N ALA A 82 -4.58 -16.19 0.93
CA ALA A 82 -3.39 -15.68 1.58
C ALA A 82 -2.52 -16.77 2.21
N LYS A 83 -1.21 -16.58 2.20
CA LYS A 83 -0.26 -17.36 3.00
C LYS A 83 -0.68 -17.30 4.48
N PRO A 84 -0.81 -18.44 5.19
CA PRO A 84 -1.06 -18.41 6.62
C PRO A 84 -0.01 -17.56 7.35
N GLY A 85 -0.46 -16.63 8.19
CA GLY A 85 0.42 -15.69 8.89
C GLY A 85 0.80 -14.44 8.09
N LEU A 86 0.20 -14.21 6.91
CA LEU A 86 0.42 -13.00 6.11
C LEU A 86 0.34 -11.73 6.96
N HIS A 87 1.29 -10.82 6.76
CA HIS A 87 1.20 -9.46 7.26
C HIS A 87 0.72 -8.53 6.14
N LEU A 88 -0.48 -7.99 6.29
CA LEU A 88 -1.05 -7.02 5.35
C LEU A 88 -0.75 -5.59 5.80
N ILE A 89 -0.22 -4.76 4.91
CA ILE A 89 0.10 -3.35 5.18
C ILE A 89 -0.68 -2.47 4.20
N ASN A 90 -1.37 -1.45 4.69
CA ASN A 90 -2.06 -0.48 3.84
C ASN A 90 -1.61 0.95 4.15
N VAL A 91 -0.92 1.55 3.18
CA VAL A 91 -0.49 2.97 3.18
C VAL A 91 -1.10 3.72 1.99
N ALA A 92 -2.09 3.12 1.33
CA ALA A 92 -2.75 3.65 0.14
C ALA A 92 -4.06 4.36 0.51
N ARG A 93 -5.19 3.65 0.43
CA ARG A 93 -6.51 4.13 0.83
C ARG A 93 -7.26 3.01 1.54
N GLY A 94 -8.07 3.36 2.54
CA GLY A 94 -8.83 2.37 3.32
C GLY A 94 -9.79 1.54 2.45
N SER A 95 -10.37 2.14 1.43
CA SER A 95 -11.35 1.53 0.52
C SER A 95 -10.83 0.35 -0.31
N LEU A 96 -9.51 0.08 -0.30
CA LEU A 96 -8.95 -1.13 -0.91
C LEU A 96 -9.27 -2.41 -0.12
N ILE A 97 -9.67 -2.27 1.15
CA ILE A 97 -9.88 -3.38 2.08
C ILE A 97 -11.34 -3.41 2.54
N ASP A 98 -11.97 -4.59 2.45
CA ASP A 98 -13.17 -4.88 3.24
C ASP A 98 -12.76 -5.16 4.70
N ASN A 99 -13.02 -4.20 5.59
CA ASN A 99 -12.67 -4.29 7.01
C ASN A 99 -13.28 -5.52 7.71
N LYS A 100 -14.50 -5.93 7.33
CA LYS A 100 -15.17 -7.09 7.94
C LYS A 100 -14.47 -8.37 7.52
N ALA A 101 -14.06 -8.46 6.25
CA ALA A 101 -13.28 -9.59 5.77
C ALA A 101 -11.91 -9.67 6.46
N LEU A 102 -11.21 -8.54 6.58
CA LEU A 102 -9.92 -8.49 7.27
C LEU A 102 -10.03 -8.90 8.74
N LEU A 103 -11.02 -8.40 9.48
CA LEU A 103 -11.25 -8.81 10.88
C LEU A 103 -11.46 -10.32 11.01
N ARG A 104 -12.30 -10.92 10.15
CA ARG A 104 -12.53 -12.38 10.17
C ARG A 104 -11.25 -13.16 9.86
N ALA A 105 -10.47 -12.72 8.88
CA ALA A 105 -9.23 -13.39 8.50
C ALA A 105 -8.14 -13.27 9.60
N LEU A 106 -8.10 -12.15 10.31
CA LEU A 106 -7.28 -11.95 11.50
C LEU A 106 -7.73 -12.86 12.64
N ASP A 107 -9.02 -12.87 12.98
CA ASP A 107 -9.57 -13.71 14.05
C ASP A 107 -9.26 -15.20 13.78
N ALA A 108 -9.41 -15.65 12.53
CA ALA A 108 -9.12 -17.01 12.09
C ALA A 108 -7.63 -17.36 12.01
N GLY A 109 -6.71 -16.39 12.16
CA GLY A 109 -5.26 -16.62 12.06
C GLY A 109 -4.73 -16.80 10.64
N LYS A 110 -5.58 -16.66 9.63
CA LYS A 110 -5.15 -16.67 8.23
C LYS A 110 -4.24 -15.49 7.93
N VAL A 111 -4.66 -14.29 8.33
CA VAL A 111 -3.82 -13.10 8.37
C VAL A 111 -3.19 -13.03 9.76
N GLY A 112 -1.85 -12.99 9.81
CA GLY A 112 -1.10 -12.92 11.05
C GLY A 112 -1.19 -11.53 11.67
N HIS A 113 -1.03 -10.49 10.86
CA HIS A 113 -1.01 -9.09 11.29
C HIS A 113 -1.58 -8.14 10.23
N ALA A 114 -2.06 -6.98 10.67
CA ALA A 114 -2.38 -5.87 9.79
C ALA A 114 -1.77 -4.56 10.32
N THR A 115 -1.08 -3.81 9.45
CA THR A 115 -0.61 -2.45 9.74
C THR A 115 -1.30 -1.47 8.80
N LEU A 116 -2.16 -0.61 9.32
CA LEU A 116 -3.05 0.25 8.54
C LEU A 116 -2.78 1.70 8.90
N ASP A 117 -2.30 2.48 7.94
CA ASP A 117 -2.21 3.94 8.07
C ASP A 117 -3.51 4.62 7.62
N VAL A 118 -4.35 3.92 6.88
CA VAL A 118 -5.59 4.42 6.29
C VAL A 118 -6.74 3.48 6.59
N THR A 119 -7.95 4.02 6.71
CA THR A 119 -9.15 3.24 7.05
C THR A 119 -10.35 3.70 6.22
N ASP A 120 -11.40 2.89 6.18
CA ASP A 120 -12.67 3.26 5.55
C ASP A 120 -13.84 2.87 6.48
N PRO A 121 -14.60 3.83 7.03
CA PRO A 121 -14.43 5.28 6.89
C PRO A 121 -13.19 5.80 7.63
N GLU A 122 -12.84 7.06 7.40
CA GLU A 122 -11.73 7.75 8.06
C GLU A 122 -12.20 9.10 8.67
N PRO A 123 -12.11 9.30 10.00
CA PRO A 123 -11.68 8.33 11.01
C PRO A 123 -12.68 7.18 11.19
N LEU A 124 -12.21 6.07 11.76
CA LEU A 124 -13.10 4.96 12.14
C LEU A 124 -14.08 5.37 13.25
N PRO A 125 -15.27 4.73 13.33
CA PRO A 125 -16.12 4.84 14.50
C PRO A 125 -15.36 4.44 15.76
N LYS A 126 -15.59 5.14 16.88
CA LYS A 126 -14.84 4.94 18.14
C LYS A 126 -14.77 3.49 18.60
N GLU A 127 -15.84 2.72 18.37
CA GLU A 127 -15.94 1.32 18.81
C GLU A 127 -15.44 0.31 17.78
N HIS A 128 -14.77 0.77 16.72
CA HIS A 128 -14.27 -0.12 15.68
C HIS A 128 -13.17 -1.05 16.22
N ARG A 129 -13.32 -2.35 15.96
CA ARG A 129 -12.43 -3.39 16.49
C ARG A 129 -10.96 -3.21 16.11
N PHE A 130 -10.64 -2.53 15.01
CA PHE A 130 -9.22 -2.25 14.68
C PHE A 130 -8.48 -1.49 15.79
N TYR A 131 -9.16 -0.67 16.61
CA TYR A 131 -8.51 0.02 17.73
C TYR A 131 -8.04 -0.94 18.84
N THR A 132 -8.73 -2.06 19.03
CA THR A 132 -8.48 -2.98 20.15
C THR A 132 -7.97 -4.36 19.73
N HIS A 133 -8.02 -4.68 18.43
CA HIS A 133 -7.59 -5.98 17.92
C HIS A 133 -6.07 -6.15 18.10
N PRO A 134 -5.60 -7.20 18.81
CA PRO A 134 -4.19 -7.32 19.23
C PRO A 134 -3.19 -7.48 18.07
N ARG A 135 -3.68 -7.88 16.91
CA ARG A 135 -2.88 -8.06 15.68
C ARG A 135 -3.00 -6.91 14.67
N VAL A 136 -3.67 -5.82 15.05
CA VAL A 136 -3.79 -4.61 14.21
C VAL A 136 -2.91 -3.50 14.79
N ARG A 137 -2.19 -2.81 13.92
CA ARG A 137 -1.49 -1.56 14.21
C ARG A 137 -2.09 -0.46 13.35
N LEU A 138 -2.46 0.64 13.99
CA LEU A 138 -3.04 1.80 13.33
C LEU A 138 -2.11 3.00 13.45
N SER A 139 -1.99 3.77 12.36
CA SER A 139 -1.49 5.15 12.38
C SER A 139 -2.53 6.06 11.71
N PRO A 140 -2.64 7.34 12.12
CA PRO A 140 -3.75 8.20 11.71
C PRO A 140 -3.44 8.92 10.38
N HIS A 141 -3.22 8.17 9.29
CA HIS A 141 -2.93 8.69 7.95
C HIS A 141 -1.71 9.62 7.93
N THR A 142 -0.61 9.11 8.46
CA THR A 142 0.64 9.84 8.67
C THR A 142 1.84 9.18 8.00
N ALA A 143 1.67 8.13 7.19
CA ALA A 143 2.79 7.45 6.53
C ALA A 143 3.59 8.36 5.61
N ALA A 144 2.98 9.42 5.06
CA ALA A 144 3.65 10.43 4.25
C ALA A 144 4.31 11.55 5.08
N ALA A 145 4.04 11.63 6.39
CA ALA A 145 4.52 12.70 7.24
C ALA A 145 6.04 12.65 7.37
N SER A 146 6.70 13.79 7.13
CA SER A 146 8.14 13.95 7.31
C SER A 146 8.44 15.39 7.76
N ILE A 147 9.60 15.58 8.39
CA ILE A 147 10.05 16.88 8.93
C ILE A 147 10.03 17.97 7.84
N ASP A 148 10.37 17.61 6.60
CA ASP A 148 10.48 18.54 5.47
C ASP A 148 9.24 18.54 4.54
N MET A 149 8.15 17.85 4.92
CA MET A 149 6.98 17.66 4.05
C MET A 149 6.39 18.99 3.58
N MET A 150 6.15 19.91 4.51
CA MET A 150 5.54 21.21 4.20
C MET A 150 6.40 22.04 3.25
N ASN A 151 7.72 22.00 3.41
CA ASN A 151 8.64 22.71 2.51
C ASN A 151 8.63 22.10 1.11
N LYS A 152 8.60 20.77 0.99
CA LYS A 152 8.52 20.09 -0.31
C LYS A 152 7.22 20.41 -1.04
N LEU A 153 6.09 20.36 -0.32
CA LEU A 153 4.78 20.72 -0.87
C LEU A 153 4.75 22.19 -1.31
N ALA A 154 5.26 23.11 -0.48
CA ALA A 154 5.34 24.53 -0.83
C ALA A 154 6.20 24.77 -2.07
N LYS A 155 7.36 24.11 -2.18
CA LYS A 155 8.23 24.20 -3.37
C LYS A 155 7.53 23.70 -4.63
N GLN A 156 6.87 22.53 -4.57
CA GLN A 156 6.12 21.98 -5.70
C GLN A 156 4.96 22.90 -6.12
N PHE A 157 4.26 23.46 -5.15
CA PHE A 157 3.17 24.42 -5.41
C PHE A 157 3.69 25.69 -6.10
N VAL A 158 4.75 26.32 -5.56
CA VAL A 158 5.35 27.52 -6.15
C VAL A 158 5.85 27.25 -7.57
N GLU A 159 6.46 26.09 -7.80
CA GLU A 159 6.91 25.70 -9.14
C GLU A 159 5.73 25.58 -10.12
N ASN A 160 4.65 24.93 -9.72
CA ASN A 160 3.45 24.82 -10.55
C ASN A 160 2.79 26.18 -10.83
N VAL A 161 2.80 27.11 -9.87
CA VAL A 161 2.30 28.48 -10.08
C VAL A 161 3.15 29.23 -11.13
N LYS A 162 4.48 29.09 -11.08
CA LYS A 162 5.38 29.70 -12.08
C LYS A 162 5.12 29.15 -13.48
N ARG A 163 5.06 27.83 -13.61
CA ARG A 163 4.78 27.16 -14.89
C ARG A 163 3.46 27.63 -15.48
N PHE A 164 2.40 27.61 -14.67
CA PHE A 164 1.09 28.09 -15.08
C PHE A 164 1.11 29.55 -15.54
N SER A 165 1.81 30.43 -14.80
CA SER A 165 1.91 31.86 -15.14
C SER A 165 2.67 32.12 -16.44
N CYS A 166 3.57 31.23 -16.84
CA CYS A 166 4.28 31.26 -18.12
C CYS A 166 3.51 30.57 -19.27
N GLY A 167 2.28 30.09 -19.03
CA GLY A 167 1.51 29.33 -20.01
C GLY A 167 1.97 27.88 -20.19
N GLU A 168 2.83 27.37 -19.30
CA GLU A 168 3.24 25.97 -19.28
C GLU A 168 2.26 25.13 -18.46
N ALA A 169 2.10 23.86 -18.83
CA ALA A 169 1.29 22.92 -18.06
C ALA A 169 1.95 22.59 -16.71
N PRO A 170 1.26 22.73 -15.57
CA PRO A 170 1.74 22.26 -14.26
C PRO A 170 2.19 20.79 -14.22
N ASN A 171 3.11 20.47 -13.32
CA ASN A 171 3.48 19.09 -13.02
C ASN A 171 2.37 18.38 -12.24
N GLY A 172 2.15 17.10 -12.52
CA GLY A 172 1.23 16.26 -11.75
C GLY A 172 -0.25 16.57 -11.96
N LEU A 173 -0.61 17.24 -13.06
CA LEU A 173 -2.00 17.36 -13.49
C LEU A 173 -2.57 15.97 -13.78
N ALA A 174 -3.54 15.56 -12.98
CA ALA A 174 -4.47 14.52 -13.38
C ALA A 174 -5.39 15.13 -14.43
N LEU A 175 -5.10 14.87 -15.70
CA LEU A 175 -6.08 15.07 -16.76
C LEU A 175 -6.99 13.85 -16.68
N ASP A 176 -8.26 14.08 -16.36
CA ASP A 176 -9.30 13.05 -16.31
C ASP A 176 -9.39 12.27 -17.62
#